data_AF-A0A0E0A949-F1
#
_entry.id   AF-A0A0E0A949-F1
#
_cell.length_a   1.000
_cell.length_b   1.000
_cell.length_c   1.000
_cell.angle_alpha   90.00
_cell.angle_beta   90.00
_cell.angle_gamma   90.00
#
_symmetry.space_group_name_H-M   'P 1'
#
loop_
_entity.id
_entity.type
_entity.pdbx_description
1 polymer ?
#
loop_
_entity_poly.entity_id
_entity_poly.type
_entity_poly.pdbx_seq_one_letter_code
_entity_poly.pdbx_strand_id
1 'polypeptide(L)' 'MARMIITAAAAEPNCCVDFHSWAKNTGCSPEQSDDCNTWCQSQCRGGECKPRGGRHFCHCFC' A
#
# COMPACT_ATOMS: atom_id res chain seq x y z
N MET A 1 -14.60 -15.57 26.35
CA MET A 1 -14.12 -14.22 25.96
C MET A 1 -13.85 -14.23 24.45
N ALA A 2 -14.83 -13.91 23.60
CA ALA A 2 -14.58 -13.84 22.15
C ALA A 2 -13.94 -12.47 21.84
N ARG A 3 -12.65 -12.44 21.53
CA ARG A 3 -11.96 -11.24 21.05
C ARG A 3 -12.35 -11.03 19.59
N MET A 4 -13.24 -10.07 19.32
CA MET A 4 -13.43 -9.56 17.96
C MET A 4 -12.14 -8.85 17.56
N ILE A 5 -11.32 -9.51 16.75
CA ILE A 5 -10.20 -8.86 16.08
C ILE A 5 -10.83 -8.00 14.98
N ILE A 6 -10.89 -6.69 15.20
CA ILE A 6 -11.14 -5.75 14.11
C ILE A 6 -9.86 -5.76 13.26
N THR A 7 -9.75 -6.71 12.35
CA THR A 7 -8.83 -6.56 11.23
C THR A 7 -9.37 -5.39 10.43
N ALA A 8 -8.76 -4.22 10.57
CA ALA A 8 -8.85 -3.20 9.53
C ALA A 8 -8.42 -3.91 8.24
N ALA A 9 -9.39 -4.30 7.42
CA ALA A 9 -9.11 -4.89 6.13
C ALA A 9 -8.32 -3.82 5.40
N ALA A 10 -7.03 -4.08 5.20
CA ALA A 10 -6.24 -3.29 4.28
C ALA A 10 -7.05 -3.23 2.99
N ALA A 11 -7.41 -2.02 2.55
CA ALA A 11 -8.13 -1.87 1.29
C ALA A 11 -7.36 -2.64 0.21
N GLU A 12 -8.08 -3.35 -0.66
CA GLU A 12 -7.43 -4.05 -1.76
C GLU A 12 -6.78 -3.02 -2.72
N PRO A 13 -5.61 -3.33 -3.30
CA PRO A 13 -4.93 -2.38 -4.17
C PRO A 13 -5.74 -2.16 -5.45
N ASN A 14 -5.99 -0.89 -5.77
CA ASN A 14 -6.52 -0.48 -7.06
C ASN A 14 -5.36 0.03 -7.93
N CYS A 15 -5.35 -0.31 -9.22
CA CYS A 15 -4.25 0.04 -10.10
C CYS A 15 -4.33 1.50 -10.56
N CYS A 16 -3.17 2.11 -10.84
CA CYS A 16 -2.99 3.54 -11.14
C CYS A 16 -3.43 4.50 -10.03
N VAL A 17 -3.30 4.08 -8.77
CA VAL A 17 -3.71 4.87 -7.59
C VAL A 17 -2.55 5.03 -6.62
N ASP A 18 -2.45 6.22 -6.03
CA ASP A 18 -1.55 6.53 -4.92
C ASP A 18 -2.23 6.22 -3.58
N PHE A 19 -1.63 5.32 -2.79
CA PHE A 19 -2.12 4.96 -1.46
C PHE A 19 -1.25 5.58 -0.37
N HIS A 20 -1.88 6.41 0.46
CA HIS A 20 -1.25 6.87 1.70
C HIS A 20 -1.31 5.81 2.79
N SER A 21 -2.31 4.93 2.76
CA SER A 21 -2.43 3.81 3.68
C SER A 21 -2.70 2.56 2.84
N TRP A 22 -1.87 1.55 3.02
CA TRP A 22 -1.86 0.33 2.21
C TRP A 22 -1.37 -0.83 3.06
N ALA A 23 -1.87 -2.05 2.83
CA ALA A 23 -1.62 -3.18 3.71
C ALA A 23 -1.82 -2.79 5.20
N LYS A 24 -0.77 -2.81 6.01
CA LYS A 24 -0.76 -2.37 7.41
C LYS A 24 0.07 -1.10 7.64
N ASN A 25 0.51 -0.46 6.56
CA ASN A 25 1.43 0.67 6.57
C ASN A 25 0.68 1.98 6.33
N THR A 26 1.23 3.08 6.89
CA THR A 26 0.81 4.45 6.57
C THR A 26 2.04 5.23 6.10
N GLY A 27 1.90 5.86 4.94
CA GLY A 27 3.01 6.33 4.12
C GLY A 27 3.75 5.16 3.48
N CYS A 28 4.88 5.49 2.88
CA CYS A 28 5.88 4.50 2.49
C CYS A 28 7.28 5.10 2.60
N SER A 29 8.29 4.33 2.97
CA SER A 29 9.68 4.74 2.83
C SER A 29 10.30 4.07 1.60
N PRO A 30 11.40 4.58 1.03
CA PRO A 30 12.08 3.91 -0.08
C PRO A 30 12.42 2.44 0.21
N GLU A 31 12.76 2.11 1.45
CA GLU A 31 13.04 0.74 1.92
C GLU A 31 11.80 -0.18 1.91
N GLN A 32 10.60 0.39 1.94
CA GLN A 32 9.33 -0.35 1.88
C GLN A 32 8.79 -0.48 0.45
N SER A 33 9.58 -0.08 -0.56
CA SER A 33 9.13 -0.14 -1.95
C SER A 33 8.89 -1.58 -2.41
N ASP A 34 9.66 -2.56 -1.94
CA ASP A 34 9.45 -3.98 -2.27
C ASP A 34 8.16 -4.53 -1.63
N ASP A 35 7.85 -4.11 -0.40
CA ASP A 35 6.59 -4.45 0.26
C ASP A 35 5.39 -3.83 -0.47
N CYS A 36 5.50 -2.56 -0.87
CA CYS A 36 4.51 -1.87 -1.69
C CYS A 36 4.31 -2.59 -3.03
N ASN A 37 5.41 -2.96 -3.70
CA ASN A 37 5.36 -3.71 -4.94
C ASN A 37 4.63 -5.04 -4.76
N THR A 38 5.02 -5.82 -3.75
CA THR A 38 4.42 -7.13 -3.46
C THR A 38 2.93 -7.01 -3.16
N TRP A 39 2.53 -6.00 -2.39
CA TRP A 39 1.12 -5.74 -2.12
C TRP A 39 0.35 -5.41 -3.39
N CYS A 40 0.83 -4.47 -4.21
CA CYS A 40 0.20 -4.10 -5.48
C CYS A 40 0.16 -5.26 -6.50
N GLN A 41 1.18 -6.13 -6.55
CA GLN A 41 1.24 -7.27 -7.48
C GLN A 41 0.10 -8.28 -7.30
N SER A 42 -0.63 -8.24 -6.18
CA SER A 42 -1.82 -9.08 -5.98
C SER A 42 -2.94 -8.79 -6.98
N GLN A 43 -3.05 -7.55 -7.48
CA GLN A 43 -4.08 -7.15 -8.45
C GLN A 43 -3.55 -6.30 -9.63
N CYS A 44 -2.32 -5.80 -9.55
CA CYS A 44 -1.74 -4.81 -10.46
C CYS A 44 -0.37 -5.28 -11.00
N ARG A 45 0.23 -4.52 -11.93
CA ARG A 45 1.56 -4.88 -12.50
C ARG A 45 2.71 -4.74 -11.53
N GLY A 46 2.47 -4.04 -10.42
CA GLY A 46 3.42 -3.81 -9.34
C GLY A 46 3.16 -2.48 -8.68
N GLY A 47 4.11 -2.05 -7.86
CA GLY A 47 4.03 -0.78 -7.18
C GLY A 47 5.38 -0.24 -6.77
N GLU A 48 5.43 1.05 -6.51
CA GLU A 48 6.64 1.72 -6.03
C GLU A 48 6.28 2.85 -5.09
N CYS A 49 7.17 3.15 -4.15
CA CYS A 49 6.98 4.25 -3.23
C CYS A 49 7.44 5.57 -3.84
N LYS A 50 6.46 6.43 -4.15
CA LYS A 50 6.67 7.70 -4.83
C LYS A 50 6.50 8.89 -3.87
N PRO A 51 7.41 9.88 -3.89
CA PRO A 51 7.20 11.14 -3.20
C PRO A 51 6.16 12.01 -3.95
N ARG A 52 5.21 12.60 -3.21
CA ARG A 52 4.21 13.58 -3.66
C ARG A 52 3.99 14.61 -2.55
N GLY A 53 4.24 15.89 -2.83
CA GLY A 53 3.96 16.98 -1.87
C GLY A 53 4.64 16.82 -0.50
N GLY A 54 5.86 16.27 -0.44
CA GLY A 54 6.59 16.06 0.81
C GLY A 54 6.18 14.84 1.63
N ARG A 55 5.25 14.02 1.11
CA ARG A 55 4.90 12.71 1.67
C ARG A 55 5.18 11.62 0.65
N HIS A 56 5.33 10.39 1.12
CA HIS A 56 5.53 9.24 0.26
C HIS A 56 4.27 8.37 0.27
N PHE A 57 3.94 7.85 -0.91
CA PHE A 57 2.76 7.05 -1.17
C PHE A 57 3.18 5.78 -1.89
N CYS A 58 2.49 4.67 -1.62
CA CYS A 58 2.62 3.49 -2.45
C CYS A 58 1.77 3.68 -3.70
N HIS A 59 2.39 3.78 -4.87
CA HIS A 59 1.71 3.89 -6.15
C HIS A 59 1.61 2.51 -6.79
N CYS A 60 0.40 1.99 -7.01
CA CYS A 60 0.21 0.75 -7.77
C CYS A 60 0.10 1.05 -9.26
N PHE A 61 0.85 0.36 -10.11
CA PHE A 61 0.86 0.56 -11.57
C PHE A 61 -0.23 -0.26 -12.27
N CYS A 62 -0.90 0.34 -13.26
CA CYS A 62 -1.51 -0.43 -14.34
C CYS A 62 -0.43 -0.89 -15.34
#